data_AF-A0A2P6VUX8-F1
#
_entry.id   AF-A0A2P6VUX8-F1
#
_cell.length_a   1.000
_cell.length_b   1.000
_cell.length_c   1.000
_cell.angle_alpha   90.00
_cell.angle_beta   90.00
_cell.angle_gamma   90.00
#
_symmetry.space_group_name_H-M   'P 1'
#
loop_
_entity.id
_entity.type
_entity.pdbx_description
1 polymer ?
#
loop_
_entity_poly.entity_id
_entity_poly.type
_entity_poly.pdbx_seq_one_letter_code
_entity_poly.pdbx_strand_id
1 'polypeptide(L)'
;MTLGVWMKWSPSTRGTSWRPSSIGKPRSISTWATWYSSVRFRAQAYRSGASWSSPVTNPSGSVTDVLPSSAIAIVTSPSLAAAVPSPARPNTTTASTTPHAPRMQGRAVSASKTLPRRSLAWGLTAVCSPAVDRAISWRATRGARAMPFHLDDEQQMIRRVVSDLVDKTVRPHAEEVDRERRPPEEALEGLREVDLMGMLASADYGGGADTVTFCVAVKELAKGCASTAALMGLTNALATLPVDLLGTDEQKETWLAELTSGAKLGSFALTEPNAGADVSSLDTKIVEDGDAWTLRGQKAWVLGGPLADVHLVVARGPEGPTTVLVPADSEGVETGPPERLLGLRGAQTSPLYLEEVPVGEDEVLGDAGEALQQLAEPLRVSRLAIAACATGLLEASLAASQDYADQREQFDEPIRNFQAIQNRLAGVKTAASTARSLTLKAADRRDEGQPFSSQASEAKWRATEDAREHTRSAIRLHGGTGYMREAHVERFYRDARTLTIVGGPNQLHRQRIVDRMY
;
A
#
# COMPACT_ATOMS: atom_id res chain seq x y z
N MET A 1 47.28 54.82 18.63
CA MET A 1 47.01 56.14 19.24
C MET A 1 45.58 56.13 19.78
N THR A 2 45.44 56.40 21.10
CA THR A 2 44.22 56.79 21.87
C THR A 2 43.00 55.83 21.89
N LEU A 3 42.69 55.14 23.02
CA LEU A 3 41.93 55.56 24.23
C LEU A 3 40.44 55.89 23.92
N GLY A 4 39.39 55.46 24.65
CA GLY A 4 39.17 54.79 25.94
C GLY A 4 37.68 54.37 26.07
N VAL A 5 37.34 53.34 26.85
CA VAL A 5 36.82 53.36 28.25
C VAL A 5 35.30 53.60 28.44
N TRP A 6 34.62 52.49 28.81
CA TRP A 6 33.55 52.26 29.81
C TRP A 6 32.37 53.23 30.06
N MET A 7 31.15 52.65 30.14
CA MET A 7 30.27 52.78 31.32
C MET A 7 29.22 51.66 31.41
N LYS A 8 29.28 50.86 32.49
CA LYS A 8 28.16 50.08 33.06
C LYS A 8 27.31 51.01 33.92
N TRP A 9 26.02 50.72 34.09
CA TRP A 9 25.32 50.79 35.39
C TRP A 9 23.99 50.02 35.31
N SER A 10 23.76 49.11 36.26
CA SER A 10 22.43 48.75 36.79
C SER A 10 22.47 49.04 38.29
N PRO A 11 21.30 49.25 38.94
CA PRO A 11 20.87 48.22 39.86
C PRO A 11 19.34 48.02 39.95
N SER A 12 19.03 46.89 40.56
CA SER A 12 17.77 46.19 40.82
C SER A 12 16.73 46.94 41.67
N THR A 13 15.46 46.52 41.57
CA THR A 13 14.77 45.77 42.65
C THR A 13 13.39 45.25 42.23
N ARG A 14 13.15 43.96 42.53
CA ARG A 14 11.92 43.27 43.00
C ARG A 14 10.60 43.58 42.27
N GLY A 15 9.82 42.63 41.76
CA GLY A 15 9.78 41.18 41.92
C GLY A 15 8.33 40.74 41.78
N THR A 16 8.05 39.78 40.90
CA THR A 16 6.97 38.80 41.04
C THR A 16 7.24 37.70 40.02
N SER A 17 7.65 36.55 40.54
CA SER A 17 7.78 35.31 39.81
C SER A 17 6.41 34.81 39.36
N TRP A 18 6.28 34.50 38.07
CA TRP A 18 5.26 33.57 37.58
C TRP A 18 5.97 32.46 36.81
N ARG A 19 6.04 31.29 37.43
CA ARG A 19 6.26 30.01 36.74
C ARG A 19 4.91 29.61 36.12
N PRO A 20 4.83 29.16 34.86
CA PRO A 20 3.72 28.35 34.44
C PRO A 20 3.96 26.93 34.98
N SER A 21 3.37 26.64 36.13
CA SER A 21 2.98 25.28 36.49
C SER A 21 2.05 24.75 35.41
N SER A 22 2.29 23.51 34.99
CA SER A 22 1.34 22.56 34.40
C SER A 22 -0.13 23.01 34.44
N ILE A 23 -0.65 23.46 33.29
CA ILE A 23 -2.09 23.63 33.06
C ILE A 23 -2.49 22.68 31.93
N GLY A 24 -3.54 21.92 32.20
CA GLY A 24 -3.96 20.70 31.53
C GLY A 24 -4.04 20.75 30.00
N LYS A 25 -3.78 19.58 29.42
CA LYS A 25 -4.14 19.22 28.05
C LYS A 25 -5.55 19.73 27.73
N PRO A 26 -5.75 20.56 26.69
CA PRO A 26 -7.07 20.72 26.11
C PRO A 26 -7.42 19.42 25.38
N ARG A 27 -8.41 18.68 25.90
CA ARG A 27 -9.11 17.67 25.11
C ARG A 27 -10.06 18.39 24.15
N SER A 28 -10.10 17.89 22.91
CA SER A 28 -11.12 18.03 21.87
C SER A 28 -11.21 19.33 21.06
N ILE A 29 -10.36 19.42 20.02
CA ILE A 29 -10.79 19.35 18.60
C ILE A 29 -9.97 18.19 18.01
N SER A 30 -10.55 17.31 17.20
CA SER A 30 -9.85 16.11 16.69
C SER A 30 -8.58 16.53 15.93
N THR A 31 -7.41 16.09 16.39
CA THR A 31 -6.12 16.30 15.72
C THR A 31 -6.18 15.85 14.25
N TRP A 32 -6.98 14.83 13.94
CA TRP A 32 -7.39 14.39 12.60
C TRP A 32 -7.92 15.52 11.69
N ALA A 33 -8.77 16.42 12.21
CA ALA A 33 -9.31 17.53 11.43
C ALA A 33 -8.22 18.54 11.00
N THR A 34 -7.11 18.59 11.75
CA THR A 34 -5.98 19.49 11.46
C THR A 34 -5.23 19.01 10.23
N TRP A 35 -4.94 17.72 10.12
CA TRP A 35 -4.32 17.14 8.92
C TRP A 35 -5.24 17.28 7.70
N TYR A 36 -6.52 16.92 7.82
CA TYR A 36 -7.47 17.11 6.71
C TYR A 36 -7.57 18.58 6.29
N SER A 37 -7.49 19.52 7.23
CA SER A 37 -7.50 20.94 6.91
C SER A 37 -6.23 21.40 6.20
N SER A 38 -5.05 20.89 6.56
CA SER A 38 -3.78 21.23 5.91
C SER A 38 -3.73 20.68 4.49
N VAL A 39 -4.08 19.41 4.30
CA VAL A 39 -4.19 18.79 2.97
C VAL A 39 -5.22 19.51 2.13
N ARG A 40 -6.40 19.85 2.69
CA ARG A 40 -7.44 20.61 1.98
C ARG A 40 -6.90 21.95 1.50
N PHE A 41 -6.24 22.70 2.37
CA PHE A 41 -5.72 24.02 2.04
C PHE A 41 -4.65 23.94 0.94
N ARG A 42 -3.69 23.02 1.09
CA ARG A 42 -2.63 22.79 0.09
C ARG A 42 -3.19 22.29 -1.24
N ALA A 43 -4.16 21.38 -1.20
CA ALA A 43 -4.81 20.89 -2.41
C ALA A 43 -5.65 21.96 -3.12
N GLN A 44 -6.27 22.88 -2.38
CA GLN A 44 -6.96 24.04 -2.97
C GLN A 44 -5.95 25.00 -3.62
N ALA A 45 -4.82 25.27 -2.96
CA ALA A 45 -3.73 26.07 -3.51
C ALA A 45 -3.17 25.42 -4.79
N TYR A 46 -2.85 24.13 -4.74
CA TYR A 46 -2.40 23.31 -5.86
C TYR A 46 -3.36 23.38 -7.06
N ARG A 47 -4.67 23.25 -6.82
CA ARG A 47 -5.69 23.38 -7.89
C ARG A 47 -5.73 24.77 -8.51
N SER A 48 -5.47 25.81 -7.73
CA SER A 48 -5.54 27.22 -8.17
C SER A 48 -4.29 27.72 -8.89
N GLY A 49 -3.22 26.92 -8.97
CA GLY A 49 -1.95 27.34 -9.57
C GLY A 49 -1.22 28.43 -8.76
N ALA A 50 -1.62 28.65 -7.51
CA ALA A 50 -0.97 29.61 -6.63
C ALA A 50 0.36 29.03 -6.13
N SER A 51 1.47 29.48 -6.70
CA SER A 51 2.82 29.09 -6.28
C SER A 51 3.11 29.59 -4.85
N TRP A 52 3.67 28.72 -4.02
CA TRP A 52 4.27 29.11 -2.75
C TRP A 52 5.65 29.72 -3.02
N SER A 53 5.88 30.97 -2.60
CA SER A 53 7.20 31.58 -2.61
C SER A 53 7.71 31.73 -1.17
N SER A 54 8.67 30.89 -0.76
CA SER A 54 9.57 31.22 0.34
C SER A 54 10.63 32.21 -0.15
N PRO A 55 11.08 33.18 0.68
CA PRO A 55 11.91 34.28 0.21
C PRO A 55 13.36 33.82 0.05
N VAL A 56 13.79 33.57 -1.18
CA VAL A 56 15.20 33.46 -1.53
C VAL A 56 15.51 34.33 -2.74
N THR A 57 16.58 35.10 -2.57
CA THR A 57 17.11 36.15 -3.44
C THR A 57 17.50 35.64 -4.82
N ASN A 58 17.06 36.39 -5.83
CA ASN A 58 17.40 36.23 -7.24
C ASN A 58 18.88 36.61 -7.49
N PRO A 59 19.57 35.93 -8.42
CA PRO A 59 20.23 36.69 -9.47
C PRO A 59 19.99 36.12 -10.88
N SER A 60 19.51 37.03 -11.72
CA SER A 60 19.67 37.17 -13.17
C SER A 60 20.60 36.20 -13.92
N GLY A 61 20.11 35.72 -15.08
CA GLY A 61 20.94 35.20 -16.17
C GLY A 61 20.12 34.75 -17.37
N SER A 62 19.83 35.66 -18.30
CA SER A 62 19.22 35.41 -19.60
C SER A 62 20.22 34.82 -20.61
N VAL A 63 19.87 33.76 -21.34
CA VAL A 63 20.35 33.52 -22.72
C VAL A 63 19.24 32.82 -23.53
N THR A 64 19.09 33.31 -24.76
CA THR A 64 18.10 33.06 -25.80
C THR A 64 18.41 31.87 -26.72
N ASP A 65 17.33 31.30 -27.26
CA ASP A 65 17.11 30.71 -28.59
C ASP A 65 17.95 29.53 -29.12
N VAL A 66 17.25 28.52 -29.67
CA VAL A 66 17.18 28.18 -31.12
C VAL A 66 16.76 26.69 -31.30
N LEU A 67 15.60 26.46 -31.93
CA LEU A 67 15.23 25.22 -32.64
C LEU A 67 15.79 25.28 -34.07
N PRO A 68 16.03 24.13 -34.75
CA PRO A 68 15.08 23.77 -35.80
C PRO A 68 14.80 22.26 -35.99
N SER A 69 13.68 22.03 -36.65
CA SER A 69 13.07 20.78 -37.11
C SER A 69 13.80 20.10 -38.29
N SER A 70 13.63 18.79 -38.44
CA SER A 70 13.55 17.96 -39.68
C SER A 70 14.04 16.52 -39.36
N ALA A 71 13.64 15.41 -39.96
CA ALA A 71 12.61 15.07 -40.94
C ALA A 71 12.32 13.56 -40.82
N ILE A 72 11.16 13.17 -41.33
CA ILE A 72 10.66 11.80 -41.51
C ILE A 72 11.46 11.07 -42.61
N ALA A 73 11.79 9.80 -42.39
CA ALA A 73 12.10 8.84 -43.45
C ALA A 73 11.56 7.44 -43.09
N ILE A 74 10.66 6.94 -43.94
CA ILE A 74 10.06 5.60 -43.95
C ILE A 74 10.75 4.79 -45.06
N VAL A 75 10.65 3.45 -45.01
CA VAL A 75 10.84 2.44 -46.10
C VAL A 75 12.29 1.91 -46.17
N THR A 76 12.64 0.62 -46.13
CA THR A 76 11.95 -0.69 -46.20
C THR A 76 12.88 -1.81 -45.71
N SER A 77 12.33 -2.88 -45.13
CA SER A 77 12.98 -4.20 -45.01
C SER A 77 12.57 -5.10 -46.18
N PRO A 78 13.40 -6.08 -46.62
CA PRO A 78 12.93 -7.21 -47.39
C PRO A 78 12.63 -8.44 -46.51
N SER A 79 11.47 -9.01 -46.84
CA SER A 79 10.90 -10.33 -46.60
C SER A 79 11.86 -11.51 -46.37
N LEU A 80 11.44 -12.43 -45.50
CA LEU A 80 11.65 -13.87 -45.70
C LEU A 80 10.47 -14.66 -45.10
N ALA A 81 9.74 -15.31 -46.00
CA ALA A 81 8.67 -16.25 -45.73
C ALA A 81 9.22 -17.66 -45.53
N ALA A 82 8.66 -18.42 -44.58
CA ALA A 82 8.64 -19.87 -44.63
C ALA A 82 7.42 -20.39 -43.84
N ALA A 83 6.71 -21.32 -44.45
CA ALA A 83 5.44 -21.88 -44.00
C ALA A 83 5.58 -23.37 -43.64
N VAL A 84 4.51 -23.90 -43.01
CA VAL A 84 4.04 -25.32 -42.98
C VAL A 84 4.60 -26.20 -41.82
N PRO A 85 3.87 -27.21 -41.24
CA PRO A 85 2.43 -27.39 -40.90
C PRO A 85 2.16 -27.92 -39.46
N SER A 86 0.87 -27.97 -39.07
CA SER A 86 0.31 -28.74 -37.93
C SER A 86 0.33 -30.26 -38.11
N PRO A 87 0.20 -31.03 -37.01
CA PRO A 87 -0.52 -32.31 -37.04
C PRO A 87 -1.72 -32.38 -36.09
N ALA A 88 -2.61 -33.31 -36.45
CA ALA A 88 -3.97 -33.51 -36.00
C ALA A 88 -4.13 -34.32 -34.69
N ARG A 89 -5.34 -34.24 -34.12
CA ARG A 89 -5.89 -35.07 -33.03
C ARG A 89 -6.18 -36.51 -33.50
N PRO A 90 -6.27 -37.46 -32.56
CA PRO A 90 -7.16 -38.63 -32.70
C PRO A 90 -8.38 -38.53 -31.77
N ASN A 91 -9.54 -38.89 -32.34
CA ASN A 91 -10.77 -39.28 -31.65
C ASN A 91 -10.68 -40.76 -31.24
N THR A 92 -11.21 -41.11 -30.06
CA THR A 92 -11.85 -42.42 -29.85
C THR A 92 -13.05 -42.27 -28.91
N THR A 93 -14.22 -42.54 -29.48
CA THR A 93 -15.49 -42.87 -28.83
C THR A 93 -15.50 -44.32 -28.36
N THR A 94 -16.05 -44.59 -27.18
CA THR A 94 -16.90 -45.77 -26.90
C THR A 94 -17.72 -45.56 -25.62
N ALA A 95 -18.87 -46.23 -25.58
CA ALA A 95 -20.08 -45.86 -24.86
C ALA A 95 -20.27 -46.52 -23.47
N SER A 96 -21.14 -45.88 -22.70
CA SER A 96 -22.10 -46.34 -21.67
C SER A 96 -22.03 -47.77 -21.13
N THR A 97 -22.15 -47.92 -19.79
CA THR A 97 -23.25 -48.66 -19.13
C THR A 97 -23.16 -48.53 -17.59
N THR A 98 -24.25 -48.09 -16.96
CA THR A 98 -24.60 -48.37 -15.54
C THR A 98 -25.48 -49.63 -15.50
N PRO A 99 -25.50 -50.44 -14.40
CA PRO A 99 -26.53 -50.20 -13.36
C PRO A 99 -26.25 -50.72 -11.92
N HIS A 100 -27.02 -50.12 -11.01
CA HIS A 100 -27.72 -50.71 -9.84
C HIS A 100 -27.04 -50.98 -8.47
N ALA A 101 -27.74 -50.47 -7.45
CA ALA A 101 -27.63 -50.73 -6.02
C ALA A 101 -28.34 -52.03 -5.59
N PRO A 102 -28.20 -52.42 -4.31
CA PRO A 102 -29.30 -53.08 -3.61
C PRO A 102 -29.65 -52.41 -2.27
N ARG A 103 -30.94 -52.55 -1.93
CA ARG A 103 -31.61 -52.14 -0.69
C ARG A 103 -32.40 -53.35 -0.18
N MET A 104 -32.21 -53.78 1.07
CA MET A 104 -33.15 -54.59 1.89
C MET A 104 -32.77 -54.37 3.38
N GLN A 105 -33.64 -53.87 4.28
CA GLN A 105 -34.75 -54.54 5.00
C GLN A 105 -34.28 -55.77 5.84
N GLY A 106 -34.53 -55.90 7.15
CA GLY A 106 -35.23 -55.05 8.13
C GLY A 106 -35.31 -55.70 9.54
N ARG A 107 -36.08 -55.03 10.44
CA ARG A 107 -36.73 -55.48 11.70
C ARG A 107 -35.84 -55.92 12.89
N ALA A 108 -36.21 -55.83 14.18
CA ALA A 108 -37.11 -55.01 15.03
C ALA A 108 -37.17 -55.69 16.42
N VAL A 109 -37.12 -54.96 17.55
CA VAL A 109 -37.73 -55.30 18.87
C VAL A 109 -37.89 -53.95 19.63
N SER A 110 -39.08 -53.34 19.77
CA SER A 110 -40.14 -53.49 20.81
C SER A 110 -39.68 -53.22 22.26
N ALA A 111 -40.38 -52.57 23.20
CA ALA A 111 -41.45 -51.58 23.34
C ALA A 111 -41.87 -51.62 24.85
N SER A 112 -42.15 -50.48 25.49
CA SER A 112 -43.16 -50.25 26.57
C SER A 112 -42.81 -48.99 27.39
N LYS A 113 -43.70 -48.20 28.00
CA LYS A 113 -45.18 -48.00 27.98
C LYS A 113 -45.47 -46.66 28.72
N THR A 114 -46.20 -45.75 28.05
CA THR A 114 -47.35 -44.91 28.48
C THR A 114 -47.50 -44.23 29.87
N LEU A 115 -47.60 -42.87 29.81
CA LEU A 115 -48.66 -41.91 30.28
C LEU A 115 -48.96 -41.71 31.81
N PRO A 116 -49.62 -40.60 32.28
CA PRO A 116 -50.42 -39.56 31.57
C PRO A 116 -50.22 -38.06 31.97
N ARG A 117 -50.98 -37.17 31.28
CA ARG A 117 -51.17 -35.72 31.49
C ARG A 117 -52.21 -35.40 32.58
N ARG A 118 -52.04 -34.32 33.37
CA ARG A 118 -52.95 -33.14 33.51
C ARG A 118 -52.60 -32.18 34.68
N SER A 119 -52.45 -30.90 34.32
CA SER A 119 -52.83 -29.62 34.97
C SER A 119 -53.17 -29.53 36.48
N LEU A 120 -52.55 -28.56 37.18
CA LEU A 120 -53.20 -27.34 37.74
C LEU A 120 -52.18 -26.43 38.45
N ALA A 121 -52.52 -25.14 38.51
CA ALA A 121 -51.69 -23.99 38.85
C ALA A 121 -51.76 -23.57 40.34
N TRP A 122 -51.02 -22.50 40.67
CA TRP A 122 -50.91 -21.75 41.95
C TRP A 122 -50.01 -22.44 43.01
N GLY A 123 -49.05 -21.80 43.67
CA GLY A 123 -48.55 -20.43 43.71
C GLY A 123 -47.57 -20.31 44.91
N LEU A 124 -46.70 -19.30 44.85
CA LEU A 124 -45.92 -18.67 45.93
C LEU A 124 -44.59 -19.28 46.43
N THR A 125 -43.56 -18.46 46.19
CA THR A 125 -42.40 -18.09 47.04
C THR A 125 -41.39 -19.17 47.43
N ALA A 126 -40.17 -19.08 46.90
CA ALA A 126 -39.08 -18.36 47.58
C ALA A 126 -37.72 -18.59 46.87
N VAL A 127 -36.99 -17.49 46.70
CA VAL A 127 -35.51 -17.37 46.75
C VAL A 127 -34.70 -18.23 45.77
N CYS A 128 -34.36 -17.63 44.63
CA CYS A 128 -33.09 -17.89 43.95
C CYS A 128 -32.46 -16.54 43.58
N SER A 129 -31.27 -16.28 44.13
CA SER A 129 -30.42 -15.14 43.76
C SER A 129 -29.81 -15.38 42.39
N PRO A 130 -29.72 -14.34 41.53
CA PRO A 130 -28.60 -14.26 40.61
C PRO A 130 -27.83 -12.96 40.82
N ALA A 131 -26.54 -13.13 41.08
CA ALA A 131 -25.53 -12.16 40.72
C ALA A 131 -25.56 -11.91 39.20
N VAL A 132 -25.01 -10.76 38.80
CA VAL A 132 -24.81 -10.27 37.44
C VAL A 132 -26.04 -9.61 36.81
N ASP A 133 -26.23 -8.32 37.12
CA ASP A 133 -26.37 -7.28 36.09
C ASP A 133 -26.59 -5.90 36.73
N ARG A 134 -25.55 -5.06 36.74
CA ARG A 134 -25.71 -3.60 36.79
C ARG A 134 -24.63 -2.92 35.94
N ALA A 135 -25.06 -2.61 34.72
CA ALA A 135 -24.98 -1.29 34.11
C ALA A 135 -23.61 -0.59 34.09
N ILE A 136 -22.82 -0.89 33.05
CA ILE A 136 -21.95 0.12 32.42
C ILE A 136 -22.77 0.79 31.32
N SER A 137 -23.45 1.88 31.66
CA SER A 137 -24.11 2.77 30.70
C SER A 137 -23.28 4.05 30.54
N TRP A 138 -22.25 3.99 29.70
CA TRP A 138 -21.69 5.16 28.99
C TRP A 138 -21.09 4.67 27.66
N ARG A 139 -21.93 4.17 26.75
CA ARG A 139 -21.58 4.23 25.32
C ARG A 139 -21.92 5.64 24.87
N ALA A 140 -20.90 6.47 24.73
CA ALA A 140 -20.98 7.64 23.87
C ALA A 140 -21.48 7.14 22.51
N THR A 141 -22.65 7.63 22.11
CA THR A 141 -23.24 7.46 20.80
C THR A 141 -22.30 8.04 19.76
N ARG A 142 -21.38 7.21 19.22
CA ARG A 142 -21.00 7.35 17.82
C ARG A 142 -22.32 7.22 17.06
N GLY A 143 -22.78 8.31 16.43
CA GLY A 143 -23.96 8.28 15.58
C GLY A 143 -23.87 7.09 14.66
N ALA A 144 -24.99 6.39 14.45
CA ALA A 144 -25.05 5.20 13.60
C ALA A 144 -24.32 5.49 12.28
N ARG A 145 -23.12 4.91 12.12
CA ARG A 145 -22.33 5.09 10.91
C ARG A 145 -23.17 4.49 9.78
N ALA A 146 -23.57 5.35 8.84
CA ALA A 146 -24.28 4.93 7.65
C ALA A 146 -23.54 3.75 7.00
N MET A 147 -24.28 2.82 6.39
CA MET A 147 -23.77 1.57 5.78
C MET A 147 -22.31 1.67 5.30
N PRO A 148 -21.41 0.71 5.64
CA PRO A 148 -19.94 0.79 5.52
C PRO A 148 -19.40 0.78 4.08
N PHE A 149 -20.22 1.15 3.10
CA PHE A 149 -19.91 1.14 1.67
C PHE A 149 -19.74 2.54 1.08
N HIS A 150 -19.99 3.60 1.87
CA HIS A 150 -19.83 4.98 1.44
C HIS A 150 -18.62 5.61 2.13
N LEU A 151 -17.81 6.31 1.33
CA LEU A 151 -16.76 7.18 1.85
C LEU A 151 -17.41 8.41 2.48
N ASP A 152 -16.89 8.85 3.62
CA ASP A 152 -17.28 10.11 4.23
C ASP A 152 -16.75 11.32 3.43
N ASP A 153 -17.14 12.53 3.83
CA ASP A 153 -16.79 13.77 3.12
C ASP A 153 -15.28 14.01 3.05
N GLU A 154 -14.55 13.61 4.09
CA GLU A 154 -13.10 13.71 4.23
C GLU A 154 -12.39 12.75 3.26
N GLN A 155 -12.78 11.48 3.27
CA GLN A 155 -12.31 10.46 2.32
C GLN A 155 -12.66 10.82 0.86
N GLN A 156 -13.85 11.36 0.60
CA GLN A 156 -14.24 11.85 -0.73
C GLN A 156 -13.43 13.09 -1.14
N MET A 157 -13.03 13.93 -0.20
CA MET A 157 -12.14 15.05 -0.47
C MET A 157 -10.77 14.53 -0.90
N ILE A 158 -10.13 13.65 -0.10
CA ILE A 158 -8.83 13.07 -0.43
C ILE A 158 -8.88 12.36 -1.77
N ARG A 159 -9.92 11.56 -2.03
CA ARG A 159 -10.13 10.93 -3.34
C ARG A 159 -10.09 11.95 -4.48
N ARG A 160 -10.76 13.09 -4.33
CA ARG A 160 -10.78 14.17 -5.34
C ARG A 160 -9.41 14.82 -5.48
N VAL A 161 -8.73 15.14 -4.38
CA VAL A 161 -7.36 15.71 -4.40
C VAL A 161 -6.41 14.80 -5.17
N VAL A 162 -6.41 13.51 -4.83
CA VAL A 162 -5.55 12.52 -5.48
C VAL A 162 -5.93 12.32 -6.95
N SER A 163 -7.22 12.31 -7.29
CA SER A 163 -7.66 12.23 -8.69
C SER A 163 -7.14 13.41 -9.52
N ASP A 164 -7.22 14.64 -8.99
CA ASP A 164 -6.70 15.82 -9.66
C ASP A 164 -5.17 15.76 -9.82
N LEU A 165 -4.43 15.31 -8.80
CA LEU A 165 -2.99 15.08 -8.87
C LEU A 165 -2.65 14.04 -9.94
N VAL A 166 -3.44 12.96 -10.00
CA VAL A 166 -3.27 11.89 -10.99
C VAL A 166 -3.43 12.43 -12.39
N ASP A 167 -4.48 13.19 -12.66
CA ASP A 167 -4.77 13.66 -14.01
C ASP A 167 -3.82 14.75 -14.47
N LYS A 168 -3.37 15.63 -13.56
CA LYS A 168 -2.48 16.76 -13.90
C LYS A 168 -1.00 16.39 -13.94
N THR A 169 -0.57 15.44 -13.12
CA THR A 169 0.87 15.27 -12.82
C THR A 169 1.32 13.83 -12.96
N VAL A 170 0.54 12.85 -12.49
CA VAL A 170 0.99 11.45 -12.54
C VAL A 170 0.81 10.84 -13.93
N ARG A 171 -0.39 10.97 -14.50
CA ARG A 171 -0.78 10.32 -15.77
C ARG A 171 0.04 10.81 -16.96
N PRO A 172 0.35 12.12 -17.12
CA PRO A 172 1.13 12.62 -18.25
C PRO A 172 2.53 11.99 -18.36
N HIS A 173 3.17 11.67 -17.22
CA HIS A 173 4.54 11.14 -17.20
C HIS A 173 4.61 9.61 -17.04
N ALA A 174 3.50 8.93 -16.73
CA ALA A 174 3.50 7.52 -16.38
C ALA A 174 4.06 6.59 -17.49
N GLU A 175 3.89 6.94 -18.77
CA GLU A 175 4.45 6.15 -19.88
C GLU A 175 5.96 6.28 -19.96
N GLU A 176 6.46 7.52 -19.88
CA GLU A 176 7.90 7.82 -19.88
C GLU A 176 8.60 7.14 -18.70
N VAL A 177 8.05 7.29 -17.50
CA VAL A 177 8.51 6.62 -16.27
C VAL A 177 8.66 5.11 -16.47
N ASP A 178 7.66 4.44 -17.04
CA ASP A 178 7.74 3.00 -17.30
C ASP A 178 8.80 2.69 -18.38
N ARG A 179 8.78 3.41 -19.50
CA ARG A 179 9.67 3.18 -20.64
C ARG A 179 11.13 3.31 -20.24
N GLU A 180 11.48 4.37 -19.54
CA GLU A 180 12.84 4.74 -19.17
C GLU A 180 13.29 4.10 -17.86
N ARG A 181 12.36 3.52 -17.08
CA ARG A 181 12.64 2.92 -15.76
C ARG A 181 13.23 3.94 -14.78
N ARG A 182 12.84 5.21 -14.96
CA ARG A 182 13.24 6.31 -14.09
C ARG A 182 12.26 6.47 -12.92
N PRO A 183 12.68 7.09 -11.81
CA PRO A 183 11.78 7.44 -10.72
C PRO A 183 10.67 8.40 -11.20
N PRO A 184 9.45 8.31 -10.65
CA PRO A 184 8.36 9.24 -10.97
C PRO A 184 8.50 10.53 -10.15
N GLU A 185 9.57 11.29 -10.37
CA GLU A 185 9.92 12.49 -9.59
C GLU A 185 8.77 13.51 -9.53
N GLU A 186 8.10 13.75 -10.65
CA GLU A 186 6.98 14.68 -10.75
C GLU A 186 5.82 14.28 -9.84
N ALA A 187 5.58 12.97 -9.75
CA ALA A 187 4.56 12.42 -8.88
C ALA A 187 4.98 12.46 -7.41
N LEU A 188 6.25 12.16 -7.10
CA LEU A 188 6.77 12.25 -5.74
C LEU A 188 6.71 13.69 -5.21
N GLU A 189 7.05 14.67 -6.04
CA GLU A 189 6.95 16.08 -5.68
C GLU A 189 5.50 16.48 -5.42
N GLY A 190 4.58 16.14 -6.32
CA GLY A 190 3.16 16.41 -6.10
C GLY A 190 2.60 15.73 -4.84
N LEU A 191 3.08 14.54 -4.47
CA LEU A 191 2.70 13.86 -3.22
C LEU A 191 3.20 14.58 -1.97
N ARG A 192 4.40 15.18 -2.02
CA ARG A 192 4.95 16.02 -0.94
C ARG A 192 4.14 17.30 -0.78
N GLU A 193 3.82 17.97 -1.88
CA GLU A 193 3.06 19.22 -1.86
C GLU A 193 1.68 19.08 -1.20
N VAL A 194 1.04 17.92 -1.32
CA VAL A 194 -0.27 17.63 -0.72
C VAL A 194 -0.21 16.76 0.54
N ASP A 195 0.98 16.60 1.14
CA ASP A 195 1.22 15.88 2.41
C ASP A 195 0.69 14.43 2.43
N LEU A 196 0.95 13.66 1.37
CA LEU A 196 0.50 12.25 1.24
C LEU A 196 1.58 11.20 1.54
N MET A 197 2.81 11.61 1.89
CA MET A 197 3.93 10.67 2.08
C MET A 197 3.92 9.94 3.43
N GLY A 198 3.32 10.51 4.48
CA GLY A 198 3.15 9.87 5.78
C GLY A 198 1.74 10.00 6.38
N MET A 199 0.71 9.75 5.58
CA MET A 199 -0.70 9.72 6.00
C MET A 199 -0.94 8.89 7.27
N LEU A 200 -0.26 7.76 7.41
CA LEU A 200 -0.47 6.82 8.53
C LEU A 200 0.36 7.12 9.77
N ALA A 201 1.29 8.08 9.71
CA ALA A 201 2.03 8.52 10.89
C ALA A 201 1.09 9.19 11.89
N SER A 202 1.52 9.31 13.14
CA SER A 202 0.80 10.06 14.15
C SER A 202 0.64 11.54 13.77
N ALA A 203 -0.46 12.15 14.23
CA ALA A 203 -0.81 13.52 13.86
C ALA A 203 0.24 14.55 14.29
N ASP A 204 0.99 14.27 15.35
CA ASP A 204 2.06 15.13 15.85
C ASP A 204 3.23 15.25 14.86
N TYR A 205 3.34 14.31 13.92
CA TYR A 205 4.38 14.28 12.88
C TYR A 205 3.84 14.63 11.48
N GLY A 206 2.63 15.20 11.38
CA GLY A 206 2.04 15.60 10.11
C GLY A 206 1.27 14.49 9.38
N GLY A 207 1.01 13.36 10.06
CA GLY A 207 0.09 12.32 9.61
C GLY A 207 -1.31 12.44 10.24
N GLY A 208 -1.95 11.30 10.47
CA GLY A 208 -3.25 11.22 11.12
C GLY A 208 -4.40 11.02 10.14
N ALA A 209 -4.20 10.23 9.09
CA ALA A 209 -5.27 9.67 8.28
C ALA A 209 -5.62 8.26 8.76
N ASP A 210 -6.88 7.85 8.58
CA ASP A 210 -7.28 6.47 8.79
C ASP A 210 -6.80 5.55 7.63
N THR A 211 -6.83 4.24 7.87
CA THR A 211 -6.38 3.24 6.89
C THR A 211 -7.27 3.22 5.66
N VAL A 212 -8.57 3.48 5.82
CA VAL A 212 -9.53 3.59 4.71
C VAL A 212 -9.12 4.69 3.73
N THR A 213 -8.79 5.87 4.24
CA THR A 213 -8.36 7.06 3.50
C THR A 213 -7.04 6.80 2.80
N PHE A 214 -6.07 6.20 3.50
CA PHE A 214 -4.82 5.75 2.88
C PHE A 214 -5.06 4.79 1.70
N CYS A 215 -5.92 3.77 1.88
CA CYS A 215 -6.26 2.84 0.80
C CYS A 215 -6.97 3.54 -0.37
N VAL A 216 -7.82 4.54 -0.10
CA VAL A 216 -8.47 5.35 -1.14
C VAL A 216 -7.42 6.13 -1.94
N ALA A 217 -6.45 6.77 -1.28
CA ALA A 217 -5.39 7.52 -1.94
C ALA A 217 -4.51 6.61 -2.82
N VAL A 218 -4.03 5.49 -2.29
CA VAL A 218 -3.22 4.51 -3.05
C VAL A 218 -3.98 3.98 -4.26
N LYS A 219 -5.27 3.66 -4.10
CA LYS A 219 -6.12 3.18 -5.19
C LYS A 219 -6.27 4.23 -6.29
N GLU A 220 -6.54 5.49 -5.93
CA GLU A 220 -6.68 6.56 -6.94
C GLU A 220 -5.35 6.81 -7.67
N LEU A 221 -4.20 6.84 -6.98
CA LEU A 221 -2.88 6.96 -7.60
C LEU A 221 -2.57 5.86 -8.61
N ALA A 222 -2.90 4.61 -8.25
CA ALA A 222 -2.64 3.46 -9.09
C ALA A 222 -3.42 3.49 -10.43
N LYS A 223 -4.45 4.33 -10.55
CA LYS A 223 -5.13 4.56 -11.84
C LYS A 223 -4.26 5.31 -12.85
N GLY A 224 -3.30 6.10 -12.36
CA GLY A 224 -2.31 6.80 -13.17
C GLY A 224 -1.05 5.97 -13.34
N CYS A 225 -0.38 5.68 -12.22
CA CYS A 225 0.91 5.01 -12.18
C CYS A 225 1.02 4.07 -10.96
N ALA A 226 1.12 2.76 -11.20
CA ALA A 226 1.26 1.78 -10.13
C ALA A 226 2.63 1.87 -9.43
N SER A 227 3.69 2.31 -10.10
CA SER A 227 4.99 2.57 -9.47
C SER A 227 4.91 3.67 -8.41
N THR A 228 4.28 4.80 -8.73
CA THR A 228 4.04 5.88 -7.77
C THR A 228 3.21 5.40 -6.57
N ALA A 229 2.12 4.67 -6.84
CA ALA A 229 1.28 4.12 -5.78
C ALA A 229 2.04 3.11 -4.89
N ALA A 230 2.95 2.32 -5.47
CA ALA A 230 3.80 1.38 -4.74
C ALA A 230 4.82 2.10 -3.85
N LEU A 231 5.47 3.17 -4.35
CA LEU A 231 6.40 3.98 -3.57
C LEU A 231 5.69 4.66 -2.39
N MET A 232 4.58 5.36 -2.64
CA MET A 232 3.80 5.97 -1.55
C MET A 232 3.31 4.92 -0.53
N GLY A 233 2.84 3.77 -1.03
CA GLY A 233 2.37 2.68 -0.18
C GLY A 233 3.49 2.08 0.68
N LEU A 234 4.69 1.93 0.13
CA LEU A 234 5.90 1.51 0.84
C LEU A 234 6.26 2.53 1.93
N THR A 235 6.38 3.80 1.57
CA THR A 235 6.76 4.87 2.52
C THR A 235 5.79 4.90 3.70
N ASN A 236 4.49 4.94 3.43
CA ASN A 236 3.47 5.01 4.48
C ASN A 236 3.42 3.75 5.36
N ALA A 237 3.42 2.55 4.75
CA ALA A 237 3.13 1.31 5.48
C ALA A 237 4.38 0.60 6.02
N LEU A 238 5.55 0.83 5.44
CA LEU A 238 6.78 0.08 5.71
C LEU A 238 7.99 0.98 5.98
N ALA A 239 7.84 2.31 6.01
CA ALA A 239 8.84 3.23 6.55
C ALA A 239 8.28 4.08 7.69
N THR A 240 7.32 4.97 7.43
CA THR A 240 6.77 5.89 8.45
C THR A 240 6.06 5.13 9.57
N LEU A 241 5.18 4.17 9.24
CA LEU A 241 4.40 3.45 10.25
C LEU A 241 5.28 2.60 11.20
N PRO A 242 6.27 1.80 10.74
CA PRO A 242 7.20 1.14 11.65
C PRO A 242 7.95 2.11 12.57
N VAL A 243 8.49 3.21 12.04
CA VAL A 243 9.23 4.21 12.84
C VAL A 243 8.32 4.87 13.89
N ASP A 244 7.07 5.19 13.52
CA ASP A 244 6.10 5.76 14.45
C ASP A 244 5.69 4.78 15.57
N LEU A 245 5.51 3.50 15.23
CA LEU A 245 5.09 2.48 16.20
C LEU A 245 6.22 2.01 17.12
N LEU A 246 7.44 1.91 16.60
CA LEU A 246 8.54 1.18 17.25
C LEU A 246 9.73 2.08 17.62
N GLY A 247 9.80 3.29 17.06
CA GLY A 247 10.93 4.18 17.27
C GLY A 247 10.98 4.78 18.66
N THR A 248 12.19 5.03 19.15
CA THR A 248 12.43 5.94 20.27
C THR A 248 12.04 7.37 19.90
N ASP A 249 11.96 8.26 20.89
CA ASP A 249 11.67 9.67 20.62
C ASP A 249 12.76 10.29 19.74
N GLU A 250 14.03 9.95 19.97
CA GLU A 250 15.19 10.40 19.19
C GLU A 250 15.14 9.89 17.73
N GLN A 251 14.77 8.62 17.53
CA GLN A 251 14.60 8.05 16.19
C GLN A 251 13.45 8.71 15.44
N LYS A 252 12.33 9.02 16.12
CA LYS A 252 11.19 9.72 15.51
C LYS A 252 11.53 11.15 15.16
N GLU A 253 12.23 11.87 16.04
CA GLU A 253 12.72 13.22 15.74
C GLU A 253 13.66 13.22 14.52
N THR A 254 14.53 12.21 14.41
CA THR A 254 15.50 12.11 13.31
C THR A 254 14.87 11.71 11.98
N TRP A 255 13.94 10.75 11.99
CA TRP A 255 13.45 10.11 10.77
C TRP A 255 11.99 10.38 10.46
N LEU A 256 11.10 10.34 11.46
CA LEU A 256 9.66 10.27 11.20
C LEU A 256 9.13 11.53 10.53
N ALA A 257 9.58 12.72 10.96
CA ALA A 257 9.16 14.00 10.37
C ALA A 257 9.60 14.13 8.90
N GLU A 258 10.85 13.79 8.61
CA GLU A 258 11.43 13.82 7.26
C GLU A 258 10.77 12.80 6.33
N LEU A 259 10.49 11.59 6.83
CA LEU A 259 9.77 10.56 6.08
C LEU A 259 8.30 10.95 5.84
N THR A 260 7.66 11.61 6.80
CA THR A 260 6.25 11.99 6.72
C THR A 260 6.02 13.14 5.74
N SER A 261 6.92 14.13 5.73
CA SER A 261 6.93 15.19 4.72
C SER A 261 7.36 14.68 3.34
N GLY A 262 8.05 13.54 3.28
CA GLY A 262 8.62 12.97 2.07
C GLY A 262 9.92 13.65 1.62
N ALA A 263 10.49 14.53 2.46
CA ALA A 263 11.81 15.12 2.25
C ALA A 263 12.89 14.02 2.21
N LYS A 264 12.74 13.00 3.06
CA LYS A 264 13.44 11.73 2.95
C LYS A 264 12.52 10.60 2.53
N LEU A 265 13.06 9.60 1.88
CA LEU A 265 12.37 8.37 1.52
C LEU A 265 12.96 7.18 2.27
N GLY A 266 12.09 6.25 2.64
CA GLY A 266 12.49 5.00 3.29
C GLY A 266 12.26 3.80 2.39
N SER A 267 13.05 2.76 2.58
CA SER A 267 12.77 1.43 2.01
C SER A 267 12.79 0.34 3.07
N PHE A 268 12.25 -0.83 2.71
CA PHE A 268 12.13 -1.96 3.62
C PHE A 268 12.82 -3.19 3.04
N ALA A 269 13.83 -3.69 3.76
CA ALA A 269 14.76 -4.69 3.27
C ALA A 269 14.70 -5.96 4.15
N LEU A 270 13.80 -6.86 3.77
CA LEU A 270 13.57 -8.14 4.47
C LEU A 270 14.07 -9.33 3.64
N THR A 271 13.62 -9.42 2.39
CA THR A 271 13.89 -10.54 1.49
C THR A 271 15.36 -10.65 1.10
N GLU A 272 15.82 -11.88 0.93
CA GLU A 272 17.18 -12.24 0.53
C GLU A 272 17.14 -13.24 -0.64
N PRO A 273 18.25 -13.47 -1.36
CA PRO A 273 18.30 -14.42 -2.47
C PRO A 273 17.85 -15.84 -2.09
N ASN A 274 18.17 -16.28 -0.88
CA ASN A 274 17.83 -17.58 -0.29
C ASN A 274 16.55 -17.56 0.55
N ALA A 275 16.12 -16.39 1.04
CA ALA A 275 15.01 -16.24 1.99
C ALA A 275 13.94 -15.24 1.49
N GLY A 276 12.88 -15.80 0.89
CA GLY A 276 11.71 -15.04 0.43
C GLY A 276 10.50 -15.17 1.35
N ALA A 277 9.72 -16.24 1.16
CA ALA A 277 8.56 -16.53 2.01
C ALA A 277 8.97 -17.08 3.40
N ASP A 278 10.12 -17.74 3.48
CA ASP A 278 10.70 -18.23 4.73
C ASP A 278 11.66 -17.18 5.31
N VAL A 279 11.09 -16.28 6.10
CA VAL A 279 11.83 -15.22 6.79
C VAL A 279 12.58 -15.73 8.03
N SER A 280 12.47 -17.01 8.38
CA SER A 280 13.25 -17.59 9.47
C SER A 280 14.67 -17.97 9.04
N SER A 281 14.90 -18.09 7.73
CA SER A 281 16.16 -18.50 7.12
C SER A 281 17.02 -17.32 6.63
N LEU A 282 16.87 -16.12 7.21
CA LEU A 282 17.64 -14.92 6.85
C LEU A 282 19.13 -15.08 7.19
N ASP A 283 20.02 -14.90 6.22
CA ASP A 283 21.48 -14.95 6.35
C ASP A 283 22.13 -13.59 6.65
N THR A 284 21.47 -12.47 6.34
CA THR A 284 21.95 -11.15 6.80
C THR A 284 21.96 -11.15 8.31
N LYS A 285 23.09 -10.76 8.92
CA LYS A 285 23.34 -10.93 10.34
C LYS A 285 24.00 -9.72 10.97
N ILE A 286 23.69 -9.50 12.24
CA ILE A 286 24.39 -8.57 13.13
C ILE A 286 25.44 -9.39 13.86
N VAL A 287 26.72 -9.03 13.70
CA VAL A 287 27.88 -9.74 14.26
C VAL A 287 28.69 -8.81 15.15
N GLU A 288 29.27 -9.39 16.20
CA GLU A 288 30.21 -8.69 17.07
C GLU A 288 31.52 -8.47 16.30
N ASP A 289 32.03 -7.24 16.35
CA ASP A 289 33.30 -6.82 15.76
C ASP A 289 34.06 -5.96 16.79
N GLY A 290 34.92 -6.61 17.57
CA GLY A 290 35.61 -5.99 18.69
C GLY A 290 34.63 -5.56 19.78
N ASP A 291 34.57 -4.25 20.05
CA ASP A 291 33.65 -3.63 21.01
C ASP A 291 32.38 -3.07 20.33
N ALA A 292 32.20 -3.31 19.03
CA ALA A 292 31.08 -2.82 18.23
C ALA A 292 30.26 -3.98 17.62
N TRP A 293 29.08 -3.65 17.09
CA TRP A 293 28.30 -4.57 16.26
C TRP A 293 28.28 -4.08 14.84
N THR A 294 28.35 -5.00 13.88
CA THR A 294 28.26 -4.69 12.46
C THR A 294 27.22 -5.56 11.76
N LEU A 295 26.61 -4.99 10.72
CA LEU A 295 25.62 -5.64 9.88
C LEU A 295 26.28 -6.10 8.59
N ARG A 296 26.12 -7.38 8.26
CA ARG A 296 26.65 -8.00 7.04
C ARG A 296 25.62 -8.86 6.33
N GLY A 297 25.50 -8.68 5.03
CA GLY A 297 24.69 -9.54 4.19
C GLY A 297 24.24 -8.90 2.87
N GLN A 298 23.22 -9.52 2.28
CA GLN A 298 22.64 -9.08 1.03
C GLN A 298 21.13 -9.18 1.09
N LYS A 299 20.45 -8.07 0.80
CA LYS A 299 19.01 -8.05 0.58
C LYS A 299 18.71 -8.05 -0.91
N ALA A 300 17.59 -8.67 -1.24
CA ALA A 300 17.09 -8.80 -2.60
C ALA A 300 15.74 -8.10 -2.74
N TRP A 301 15.49 -7.56 -3.93
CA TRP A 301 14.21 -6.98 -4.30
C TRP A 301 13.76 -5.79 -3.43
N VAL A 302 14.71 -4.93 -3.01
CA VAL A 302 14.43 -3.74 -2.22
C VAL A 302 13.78 -2.68 -3.13
N LEU A 303 12.44 -2.64 -3.12
CA LEU A 303 11.66 -1.63 -3.85
C LEU A 303 11.91 -0.24 -3.27
N GLY A 304 12.17 0.74 -4.14
CA GLY A 304 12.56 2.09 -3.72
C GLY A 304 13.97 2.16 -3.13
N GLY A 305 14.74 1.08 -3.14
CA GLY A 305 16.09 1.04 -2.56
C GLY A 305 17.00 2.17 -3.06
N PRO A 306 17.15 2.38 -4.38
CA PRO A 306 18.00 3.45 -4.93
C PRO A 306 17.54 4.88 -4.60
N LEU A 307 16.30 5.03 -4.11
CA LEU A 307 15.70 6.33 -3.77
C LEU A 307 15.70 6.59 -2.27
N ALA A 308 16.04 5.58 -1.46
CA ALA A 308 15.92 5.66 -0.02
C ALA A 308 17.08 6.42 0.59
N ASP A 309 16.78 7.26 1.58
CA ASP A 309 17.75 7.87 2.48
C ASP A 309 17.97 6.99 3.73
N VAL A 310 17.04 6.07 4.00
CA VAL A 310 17.14 5.09 5.08
C VAL A 310 16.51 3.75 4.69
N HIS A 311 17.20 2.66 5.00
CA HIS A 311 16.73 1.30 4.82
C HIS A 311 16.35 0.72 6.18
N LEU A 312 15.11 0.23 6.32
CA LEU A 312 14.71 -0.61 7.43
C LEU A 312 15.11 -2.05 7.11
N VAL A 313 16.24 -2.49 7.64
CA VAL A 313 16.83 -3.80 7.37
C VAL A 313 16.46 -4.77 8.48
N VAL A 314 15.86 -5.91 8.13
CA VAL A 314 15.64 -7.00 9.10
C VAL A 314 16.79 -7.98 9.01
N ALA A 315 17.52 -8.21 10.10
CA ALA A 315 18.69 -9.08 10.14
C ALA A 315 18.63 -10.05 11.33
N ARG A 316 19.40 -11.15 11.25
CA ARG A 316 19.59 -12.09 12.35
C ARG A 316 20.52 -11.47 13.40
N GLY A 317 19.98 -11.05 14.53
CA GLY A 317 20.74 -10.61 15.70
C GLY A 317 20.95 -11.74 16.73
N PRO A 318 21.72 -11.47 17.80
CA PRO A 318 21.99 -12.43 18.87
C PRO A 318 20.72 -12.95 19.57
N GLU A 319 19.72 -12.08 19.73
CA GLU A 319 18.45 -12.36 20.41
C GLU A 319 17.34 -12.83 19.45
N GLY A 320 17.63 -12.88 18.14
CA GLY A 320 16.67 -13.23 17.09
C GLY A 320 16.62 -12.18 15.98
N PRO A 321 15.58 -12.22 15.12
CA PRO A 321 15.40 -11.21 14.08
C PRO A 321 15.24 -9.80 14.66
N THR A 322 16.08 -8.86 14.21
CA THR A 322 16.11 -7.47 14.67
C THR A 322 15.94 -6.53 13.48
N THR A 323 15.25 -5.40 13.67
CA THR A 323 15.14 -4.34 12.65
C THR A 323 16.19 -3.26 12.93
N VAL A 324 16.93 -2.86 11.90
CA VAL A 324 17.97 -1.84 11.98
C VAL A 324 17.64 -0.72 10.99
N LEU A 325 17.69 0.53 11.45
CA LEU A 325 17.64 1.73 10.61
C LEU A 325 19.04 1.98 10.04
N VAL A 326 19.19 1.82 8.73
CA VAL A 326 20.48 1.97 8.05
C VAL A 326 20.41 3.17 7.12
N PRO A 327 21.04 4.31 7.45
CA PRO A 327 21.19 5.43 6.52
C PRO A 327 21.82 4.95 5.21
N ALA A 328 21.32 5.46 4.08
CA ALA A 328 21.78 5.01 2.76
C ALA A 328 23.21 5.46 2.43
N ASP A 329 23.71 6.50 3.10
CA ASP A 329 25.06 7.05 2.98
C ASP A 329 26.06 6.48 4.00
N SER A 330 25.64 5.53 4.83
CA SER A 330 26.53 4.84 5.76
C SER A 330 27.64 4.08 5.05
N GLU A 331 28.84 4.08 5.63
CA GLU A 331 29.95 3.26 5.17
C GLU A 331 29.54 1.77 5.16
N GLY A 332 29.91 1.05 4.09
CA GLY A 332 29.56 -0.36 3.91
C GLY A 332 28.17 -0.61 3.29
N VAL A 333 27.39 0.43 2.99
CA VAL A 333 26.09 0.31 2.30
C VAL A 333 26.26 0.56 0.80
N GLU A 334 25.81 -0.40 -0.01
CA GLU A 334 25.77 -0.24 -1.47
C GLU A 334 24.43 -0.72 -2.03
N THR A 335 23.71 0.16 -2.72
CA THR A 335 22.54 -0.24 -3.50
C THR A 335 22.97 -0.59 -4.94
N GLY A 336 22.65 -1.80 -5.38
CA GLY A 336 22.97 -2.25 -6.73
C GLY A 336 22.12 -1.58 -7.82
N PRO A 337 22.44 -1.83 -9.10
CA PRO A 337 21.67 -1.26 -10.21
C PRO A 337 20.21 -1.77 -10.20
N PRO A 338 19.24 -0.94 -10.65
CA PRO A 338 17.84 -1.34 -10.72
C PRO A 338 17.61 -2.62 -11.55
N GLU A 339 16.82 -3.52 -10.99
CA GLU A 339 16.42 -4.79 -11.57
C GLU A 339 15.62 -4.61 -12.86
N ARG A 340 15.79 -5.53 -13.80
CA ARG A 340 15.09 -5.52 -15.08
C ARG A 340 13.71 -6.17 -14.96
N LEU A 341 12.78 -5.47 -14.32
CA LEU A 341 11.45 -5.99 -13.98
C LEU A 341 10.43 -5.90 -15.13
N LEU A 342 9.43 -6.79 -15.08
CA LEU A 342 8.29 -6.80 -16.00
C LEU A 342 7.40 -5.56 -15.81
N GLY A 343 7.04 -5.25 -14.57
CA GLY A 343 6.16 -4.14 -14.18
C GLY A 343 6.69 -3.44 -12.93
N LEU A 344 6.02 -2.37 -12.52
CA LEU A 344 6.47 -1.42 -11.49
C LEU A 344 7.85 -0.80 -11.78
N ARG A 345 8.16 -0.63 -13.07
CA ARG A 345 9.51 -0.26 -13.55
C ARG A 345 10.01 1.11 -13.06
N GLY A 346 9.11 2.04 -12.74
CA GLY A 346 9.47 3.33 -12.17
C GLY A 346 9.72 3.31 -10.65
N ALA A 347 9.39 2.22 -9.96
CA ALA A 347 9.54 2.14 -8.51
C ALA A 347 10.97 1.75 -8.07
N GLN A 348 11.87 1.52 -9.03
CA GLN A 348 13.27 1.14 -8.86
C GLN A 348 13.52 0.13 -7.74
N THR A 349 13.57 -1.14 -8.11
CA THR A 349 13.89 -2.25 -7.20
C THR A 349 15.32 -2.68 -7.41
N SER A 350 16.12 -2.79 -6.34
CA SER A 350 17.52 -3.19 -6.41
C SER A 350 17.89 -4.20 -5.32
N PRO A 351 19.00 -4.95 -5.49
CA PRO A 351 19.67 -5.57 -4.35
C PRO A 351 20.32 -4.49 -3.47
N LEU A 352 20.48 -4.79 -2.19
CA LEU A 352 21.20 -3.98 -1.21
C LEU A 352 22.32 -4.85 -0.61
N TYR A 353 23.54 -4.33 -0.64
CA TYR A 353 24.73 -4.98 -0.10
C TYR A 353 25.15 -4.25 1.16
N LEU A 354 25.49 -5.02 2.19
CA LEU A 354 25.84 -4.54 3.53
C LEU A 354 27.14 -5.24 3.92
N GLU A 355 28.23 -4.50 3.99
CA GLU A 355 29.54 -5.00 4.42
C GLU A 355 30.02 -4.19 5.62
N GLU A 356 29.99 -4.82 6.80
CA GLU A 356 30.52 -4.26 8.05
C GLU A 356 29.89 -2.90 8.44
N VAL A 357 28.60 -2.71 8.12
CA VAL A 357 27.87 -1.48 8.45
C VAL A 357 27.72 -1.38 9.99
N PRO A 358 28.17 -0.30 10.65
CA PRO A 358 28.05 -0.17 12.10
C PRO A 358 26.60 -0.24 12.59
N VAL A 359 26.38 -0.91 13.72
CA VAL A 359 25.10 -1.01 14.41
C VAL A 359 25.31 -0.66 15.88
N GLY A 360 24.79 0.49 16.30
CA GLY A 360 24.67 0.87 17.70
C GLY A 360 23.25 0.64 18.23
N GLU A 361 23.04 1.01 19.49
CA GLU A 361 21.71 0.97 20.12
C GLU A 361 20.71 1.91 19.41
N ASP A 362 21.20 3.06 18.93
CA ASP A 362 20.37 4.10 18.30
C ASP A 362 19.86 3.69 16.90
N GLU A 363 20.49 2.69 16.25
CA GLU A 363 20.05 2.15 14.96
C GLU A 363 19.02 1.03 15.11
N VAL A 364 18.89 0.39 16.28
CA VAL A 364 17.93 -0.70 16.49
C VAL A 364 16.52 -0.14 16.62
N LEU A 365 15.61 -0.55 15.73
CA LEU A 365 14.22 -0.14 15.75
C LEU A 365 13.36 -1.16 16.49
N GLY A 366 12.77 -0.74 17.60
CA GLY A 366 11.99 -1.61 18.47
C GLY A 366 12.86 -2.45 19.40
N ASP A 367 12.43 -3.68 19.68
CA ASP A 367 13.11 -4.57 20.61
C ASP A 367 13.94 -5.58 19.82
N ALA A 368 15.20 -5.78 20.22
CA ALA A 368 16.06 -6.80 19.61
C ALA A 368 15.41 -8.19 19.70
N GLY A 369 15.49 -8.97 18.62
CA GLY A 369 14.91 -10.31 18.56
C GLY A 369 13.42 -10.39 18.20
N GLU A 370 12.68 -9.28 18.29
CA GLU A 370 11.21 -9.27 18.16
C GLU A 370 10.69 -8.71 16.82
N ALA A 371 11.57 -8.48 15.83
CA ALA A 371 11.24 -7.79 14.59
C ALA A 371 10.03 -8.38 13.84
N LEU A 372 9.93 -9.72 13.77
CA LEU A 372 8.82 -10.37 13.05
C LEU A 372 7.46 -10.15 13.73
N GLN A 373 7.43 -10.05 15.06
CA GLN A 373 6.22 -9.76 15.81
C GLN A 373 5.87 -8.27 15.72
N GLN A 374 6.85 -7.40 15.94
CA GLN A 374 6.69 -5.94 15.95
C GLN A 374 6.28 -5.39 14.56
N LEU A 375 6.83 -5.94 13.48
CA LEU A 375 6.48 -5.55 12.10
C LEU A 375 5.20 -6.20 11.58
N ALA A 376 4.51 -7.03 12.37
CA ALA A 376 3.34 -7.77 11.90
C ALA A 376 2.19 -6.85 11.48
N GLU A 377 1.98 -5.72 12.15
CA GLU A 377 0.98 -4.73 11.76
C GLU A 377 1.38 -3.95 10.48
N PRO A 378 2.56 -3.31 10.40
CA PRO A 378 3.06 -2.70 9.16
C PRO A 378 2.95 -3.61 7.94
N LEU A 379 3.35 -4.87 8.07
CA LEU A 379 3.27 -5.88 7.01
C LEU A 379 1.82 -6.25 6.62
N ARG A 380 0.83 -6.08 7.51
CA ARG A 380 -0.59 -6.27 7.17
C ARG A 380 -1.14 -5.04 6.47
N VAL A 381 -0.75 -3.84 6.87
CA VAL A 381 -1.15 -2.58 6.23
C VAL A 381 -0.60 -2.50 4.80
N SER A 382 0.65 -2.92 4.57
CA SER A 382 1.24 -2.94 3.22
C SER A 382 0.48 -3.86 2.26
N ARG A 383 -0.12 -4.95 2.75
CA ARG A 383 -1.01 -5.82 1.95
C ARG A 383 -2.28 -5.09 1.51
N LEU A 384 -2.82 -4.21 2.35
CA LEU A 384 -3.96 -3.37 1.99
C LEU A 384 -3.57 -2.33 0.93
N ALA A 385 -2.37 -1.74 1.03
CA ALA A 385 -1.83 -0.85 -0.01
C ALA A 385 -1.70 -1.58 -1.36
N ILE A 386 -1.20 -2.82 -1.36
CA ILE A 386 -1.12 -3.65 -2.57
C ILE A 386 -2.51 -3.98 -3.13
N ALA A 387 -3.47 -4.31 -2.27
CA ALA A 387 -4.86 -4.57 -2.67
C ALA A 387 -5.55 -3.31 -3.25
N ALA A 388 -5.28 -2.14 -2.67
CA ALA A 388 -5.73 -0.85 -3.16
C ALA A 388 -5.11 -0.53 -4.53
N CYS A 389 -3.80 -0.75 -4.70
CA CYS A 389 -3.11 -0.56 -5.98
C CYS A 389 -3.71 -1.47 -7.08
N ALA A 390 -3.94 -2.75 -6.78
CA ALA A 390 -4.60 -3.68 -7.69
C ALA A 390 -6.03 -3.24 -8.05
N THR A 391 -6.76 -2.68 -7.08
CA THR A 391 -8.10 -2.11 -7.31
C THR A 391 -8.05 -0.90 -8.25
N GLY A 392 -7.04 -0.02 -8.10
CA GLY A 392 -6.82 1.12 -9.00
C GLY A 392 -6.52 0.67 -10.43
N LEU A 393 -5.67 -0.35 -10.61
CA LEU A 393 -5.39 -0.95 -11.92
C LEU A 393 -6.65 -1.53 -12.58
N LEU A 394 -7.53 -2.18 -11.81
CA LEU A 394 -8.82 -2.66 -12.30
C LEU A 394 -9.73 -1.51 -12.76
N GLU A 395 -9.84 -0.45 -11.97
CA GLU A 395 -10.67 0.72 -12.30
C GLU A 395 -10.13 1.46 -13.54
N ALA A 396 -8.80 1.60 -13.69
CA ALA A 396 -8.17 2.20 -14.87
C ALA A 396 -8.29 1.32 -16.12
N SER A 397 -8.08 0.01 -15.97
CA SER A 397 -8.23 -0.94 -17.07
C SER A 397 -9.67 -0.98 -17.57
N LEU A 398 -10.65 -0.91 -16.68
CA LEU A 398 -12.06 -0.79 -17.06
C LEU A 398 -12.32 0.49 -17.85
N ALA A 399 -11.88 1.64 -17.34
CA ALA A 399 -12.10 2.93 -18.00
C ALA A 399 -11.50 2.96 -19.42
N ALA A 400 -10.25 2.52 -19.57
CA ALA A 400 -9.59 2.43 -20.88
C ALA A 400 -10.31 1.46 -21.83
N SER A 401 -10.81 0.32 -21.31
CA SER A 401 -11.53 -0.66 -22.12
C SER A 401 -12.91 -0.17 -22.55
N GLN A 402 -13.59 0.60 -21.71
CA GLN A 402 -14.88 1.21 -22.05
C GLN A 402 -14.71 2.25 -23.15
N ASP A 403 -13.75 3.16 -22.98
CA ASP A 403 -13.45 4.19 -23.98
C ASP A 403 -13.08 3.58 -25.34
N TYR A 404 -12.19 2.58 -25.34
CA TYR A 404 -11.83 1.87 -26.57
C TYR A 404 -13.02 1.14 -27.18
N ALA A 405 -13.89 0.52 -26.37
CA ALA A 405 -15.06 -0.19 -26.87
C ALA A 405 -16.13 0.74 -27.46
N ASP A 406 -16.20 1.98 -26.96
CA ASP A 406 -17.09 3.02 -27.47
C ASP A 406 -16.62 3.57 -28.82
N GLN A 407 -15.31 3.71 -29.01
CA GLN A 407 -14.72 4.34 -30.21
C GLN A 407 -14.42 3.35 -31.34
N ARG A 408 -14.06 2.10 -31.01
CA ARG A 408 -13.64 1.11 -32.02
C ARG A 408 -14.85 0.50 -32.70
N GLU A 409 -14.89 0.55 -34.03
CA GLU A 409 -15.92 -0.11 -34.84
C GLU A 409 -15.42 -1.39 -35.51
N GLN A 410 -16.26 -2.42 -35.55
CA GLN A 410 -16.09 -3.64 -36.35
C GLN A 410 -17.48 -4.15 -36.75
N PHE A 411 -17.60 -4.76 -37.93
CA PHE A 411 -18.90 -5.19 -38.47
C PHE A 411 -19.94 -4.05 -38.46
N ASP A 412 -19.49 -2.85 -38.84
CA ASP A 412 -20.30 -1.62 -38.98
C ASP A 412 -20.97 -1.12 -37.70
N GLU A 413 -20.47 -1.50 -36.52
CA GLU A 413 -20.93 -0.96 -35.25
C GLU A 413 -19.81 -0.86 -34.18
N PRO A 414 -19.98 0.02 -33.17
CA PRO A 414 -19.07 0.06 -32.02
C PRO A 414 -18.97 -1.28 -31.30
N ILE A 415 -17.76 -1.71 -30.96
CA ILE A 415 -17.55 -3.04 -30.38
C ILE A 415 -18.22 -3.23 -29.01
N ARG A 416 -18.61 -2.16 -28.31
CA ARG A 416 -19.42 -2.21 -27.09
C ARG A 416 -20.76 -2.93 -27.27
N ASN A 417 -21.28 -3.02 -28.49
CA ASN A 417 -22.57 -3.66 -28.77
C ASN A 417 -22.46 -5.19 -28.81
N PHE A 418 -21.26 -5.75 -28.97
CA PHE A 418 -21.07 -7.20 -28.94
C PHE A 418 -21.17 -7.74 -27.51
N GLN A 419 -22.07 -8.71 -27.30
CA GLN A 419 -22.28 -9.33 -25.98
C GLN A 419 -21.00 -9.88 -25.35
N ALA A 420 -20.08 -10.42 -26.15
CA ALA A 420 -18.80 -10.92 -25.67
C ALA A 420 -17.90 -9.81 -25.09
N ILE A 421 -18.02 -8.58 -25.55
CA ILE A 421 -17.31 -7.40 -25.02
C ILE A 421 -18.02 -6.93 -23.74
N GLN A 422 -19.35 -6.82 -23.76
CA GLN A 422 -20.15 -6.45 -22.60
C GLN A 422 -19.90 -7.37 -21.40
N ASN A 423 -19.85 -8.69 -21.62
CA ASN A 423 -19.58 -9.68 -20.59
C ASN A 423 -18.17 -9.50 -19.98
N ARG A 424 -17.17 -9.14 -20.79
CA ARG A 424 -15.81 -8.84 -20.28
C ARG A 424 -15.83 -7.60 -19.40
N LEU A 425 -16.43 -6.51 -19.87
CA LEU A 425 -16.55 -5.26 -19.10
C LEU A 425 -17.29 -5.46 -17.78
N ALA A 426 -18.39 -6.24 -17.79
CA ALA A 426 -19.13 -6.61 -16.59
C ALA A 426 -18.26 -7.39 -15.59
N GLY A 427 -17.42 -8.30 -16.09
CA GLY A 427 -16.43 -9.02 -15.28
C GLY A 427 -15.44 -8.07 -14.59
N VAL A 428 -14.80 -7.17 -15.34
CA VAL A 428 -13.83 -6.21 -14.77
C VAL A 428 -14.52 -5.30 -13.74
N LYS A 429 -15.74 -4.80 -14.03
CA LYS A 429 -16.51 -3.96 -13.09
C LYS A 429 -16.82 -4.68 -11.78
N THR A 430 -17.20 -5.95 -11.86
CA THR A 430 -17.53 -6.78 -10.69
C THR A 430 -16.27 -7.05 -9.87
N ALA A 431 -15.17 -7.38 -10.53
CA ALA A 431 -13.86 -7.57 -9.91
C ALA A 431 -13.37 -6.31 -9.17
N ALA A 432 -13.43 -5.14 -9.81
CA ALA A 432 -13.07 -3.87 -9.19
C ALA A 432 -13.92 -3.59 -7.92
N SER A 433 -15.22 -3.84 -8.00
CA SER A 433 -16.14 -3.62 -6.86
C SER A 433 -15.87 -4.61 -5.71
N THR A 434 -15.53 -5.85 -6.04
CA THR A 434 -15.15 -6.90 -5.07
C THR A 434 -13.84 -6.53 -4.37
N ALA A 435 -12.80 -6.21 -5.15
CA ALA A 435 -11.49 -5.82 -4.65
C ALA A 435 -11.57 -4.58 -3.74
N ARG A 436 -12.32 -3.55 -4.16
CA ARG A 436 -12.59 -2.36 -3.34
C ARG A 436 -13.28 -2.72 -2.02
N SER A 437 -14.32 -3.54 -2.07
CA SER A 437 -15.10 -3.89 -0.87
C SER A 437 -14.26 -4.67 0.15
N LEU A 438 -13.47 -5.65 -0.30
CA LEU A 438 -12.59 -6.42 0.59
C LEU A 438 -11.50 -5.54 1.20
N THR A 439 -10.88 -4.67 0.39
CA THR A 439 -9.81 -3.77 0.83
C THR A 439 -10.31 -2.79 1.87
N LEU A 440 -11.40 -2.06 1.58
CA LEU A 440 -11.94 -1.06 2.50
C LEU A 440 -12.52 -1.70 3.77
N LYS A 441 -13.14 -2.87 3.68
CA LYS A 441 -13.60 -3.61 4.86
C LYS A 441 -12.44 -4.02 5.77
N ALA A 442 -11.32 -4.45 5.21
CA ALA A 442 -10.15 -4.83 6.00
C ALA A 442 -9.46 -3.61 6.63
N ALA A 443 -9.40 -2.49 5.91
CA ALA A 443 -8.92 -1.20 6.42
C ALA A 443 -9.79 -0.68 7.57
N ASP A 444 -11.10 -0.68 7.39
CA ASP A 444 -12.06 -0.24 8.40
C ASP A 444 -11.96 -1.08 9.69
N ARG A 445 -11.76 -2.40 9.56
CA ARG A 445 -11.49 -3.27 10.73
C ARG A 445 -10.23 -2.86 11.49
N ARG A 446 -9.15 -2.49 10.79
CA ARG A 446 -7.94 -1.98 11.44
C ARG A 446 -8.27 -0.68 12.20
N ASP A 447 -8.97 0.24 11.55
CA ASP A 447 -9.34 1.54 12.13
C ASP A 447 -10.27 1.39 13.36
N GLU A 448 -11.06 0.31 13.41
CA GLU A 448 -11.88 -0.06 14.57
C GLU A 448 -11.11 -0.84 15.67
N GLY A 449 -9.80 -1.07 15.50
CA GLY A 449 -8.99 -1.86 16.43
C GLY A 449 -9.32 -3.35 16.43
N GLN A 450 -10.00 -3.84 15.39
CA GLN A 450 -10.36 -5.26 15.27
C GLN A 450 -9.24 -6.06 14.60
N PRO A 451 -9.11 -7.36 14.92
CA PRO A 451 -8.25 -8.25 14.16
C PRO A 451 -8.61 -8.24 12.67
N PHE A 452 -7.60 -7.97 11.83
CA PHE A 452 -7.76 -7.83 10.38
C PHE A 452 -6.74 -8.66 9.56
N SER A 453 -5.97 -9.55 10.20
CA SER A 453 -4.90 -10.30 9.54
C SER A 453 -5.39 -11.23 8.41
N SER A 454 -6.52 -11.92 8.61
CA SER A 454 -7.13 -12.76 7.56
C SER A 454 -7.66 -11.88 6.44
N GLN A 455 -8.39 -10.82 6.80
CA GLN A 455 -9.02 -9.90 5.87
C GLN A 455 -8.01 -9.17 4.99
N ALA A 456 -6.85 -8.78 5.52
CA ALA A 456 -5.76 -8.21 4.71
C ALA A 456 -5.19 -9.22 3.70
N SER A 457 -5.12 -10.50 4.07
CA SER A 457 -4.66 -11.57 3.16
C SER A 457 -5.71 -11.89 2.10
N GLU A 458 -7.00 -11.93 2.47
CA GLU A 458 -8.14 -12.09 1.55
C GLU A 458 -8.19 -10.95 0.53
N ALA A 459 -8.09 -9.70 0.99
CA ALA A 459 -8.10 -8.50 0.15
C ALA A 459 -6.93 -8.52 -0.84
N LYS A 460 -5.69 -8.71 -0.37
CA LYS A 460 -4.51 -8.76 -1.23
C LYS A 460 -4.60 -9.88 -2.25
N TRP A 461 -4.90 -11.10 -1.81
CA TRP A 461 -4.98 -12.24 -2.71
C TRP A 461 -6.05 -12.02 -3.78
N ARG A 462 -7.29 -11.70 -3.38
CA ARG A 462 -8.39 -11.59 -4.34
C ARG A 462 -8.20 -10.41 -5.29
N ALA A 463 -7.85 -9.23 -4.78
CA ALA A 463 -7.67 -8.04 -5.60
C ALA A 463 -6.56 -8.21 -6.64
N THR A 464 -5.43 -8.81 -6.25
CA THR A 464 -4.29 -8.99 -7.17
C THR A 464 -4.53 -10.09 -8.19
N GLU A 465 -5.22 -11.17 -7.83
CA GLU A 465 -5.61 -12.23 -8.77
C GLU A 465 -6.60 -11.71 -9.82
N ASP A 466 -7.58 -10.93 -9.37
CA ASP A 466 -8.54 -10.26 -10.24
C ASP A 466 -7.87 -9.25 -11.17
N ALA A 467 -6.99 -8.40 -10.64
CA ALA A 467 -6.23 -7.45 -11.44
C ALA A 467 -5.43 -8.18 -12.52
N ARG A 468 -4.72 -9.26 -12.18
CA ARG A 468 -3.95 -10.06 -13.14
C ARG A 468 -4.82 -10.60 -14.27
N GLU A 469 -5.97 -11.20 -13.97
CA GLU A 469 -6.82 -11.81 -15.00
C GLU A 469 -7.54 -10.75 -15.85
N HIS A 470 -8.06 -9.70 -15.24
CA HIS A 470 -8.87 -8.72 -15.94
C HIS A 470 -8.07 -7.71 -16.76
N THR A 471 -6.87 -7.32 -16.31
CA THR A 471 -5.95 -6.51 -17.14
C THR A 471 -5.42 -7.31 -18.34
N ARG A 472 -5.20 -8.62 -18.18
CA ARG A 472 -4.90 -9.54 -19.30
C ARG A 472 -6.06 -9.62 -20.30
N SER A 473 -7.30 -9.64 -19.79
CA SER A 473 -8.51 -9.62 -20.62
C SER A 473 -8.66 -8.29 -21.38
N ALA A 474 -8.26 -7.16 -20.78
CA ALA A 474 -8.26 -5.86 -21.42
C ALA A 474 -7.33 -5.80 -22.65
N ILE A 475 -6.12 -6.38 -22.57
CA ILE A 475 -5.25 -6.53 -23.75
C ILE A 475 -5.99 -7.25 -24.89
N ARG A 476 -6.69 -8.35 -24.57
CA ARG A 476 -7.50 -9.10 -25.54
C ARG A 476 -8.65 -8.28 -26.12
N LEU A 477 -9.33 -7.47 -25.31
CA LEU A 477 -10.41 -6.60 -25.75
C LEU A 477 -9.90 -5.55 -26.76
N HIS A 478 -8.70 -5.02 -26.52
CA HIS A 478 -8.05 -4.06 -27.42
C HIS A 478 -7.42 -4.72 -28.67
N GLY A 479 -7.42 -6.05 -28.78
CA GLY A 479 -6.87 -6.77 -29.92
C GLY A 479 -5.37 -6.50 -30.11
N GLY A 480 -4.95 -6.32 -31.37
CA GLY A 480 -3.53 -6.04 -31.70
C GLY A 480 -3.01 -4.75 -31.04
N THR A 481 -3.84 -3.71 -30.97
CA THR A 481 -3.49 -2.45 -30.30
C THR A 481 -3.20 -2.65 -28.82
N GLY A 482 -3.91 -3.57 -28.15
CA GLY A 482 -3.67 -3.88 -26.74
C GLY A 482 -2.28 -4.45 -26.43
N TYR A 483 -1.56 -4.93 -27.45
CA TYR A 483 -0.21 -5.44 -27.33
C TYR A 483 0.88 -4.38 -27.61
N MET A 484 0.47 -3.22 -28.12
CA MET A 484 1.35 -2.08 -28.38
C MET A 484 1.53 -1.25 -27.09
N ARG A 485 2.71 -0.62 -26.93
CA ARG A 485 3.06 0.13 -25.70
C ARG A 485 2.21 1.40 -25.56
N GLU A 486 1.87 1.99 -26.70
CA GLU A 486 1.09 3.21 -26.88
C GLU A 486 -0.35 3.09 -26.38
N ALA A 487 -0.88 1.86 -26.26
CA ALA A 487 -2.25 1.64 -25.79
C ALA A 487 -2.39 1.70 -24.26
N HIS A 488 -1.26 1.75 -23.52
CA HIS A 488 -1.14 1.76 -22.06
C HIS A 488 -1.71 0.54 -21.31
N VAL A 489 -2.70 -0.19 -21.86
CA VAL A 489 -3.37 -1.32 -21.20
C VAL A 489 -2.44 -2.50 -20.93
N GLU A 490 -1.40 -2.67 -21.75
CA GLU A 490 -0.36 -3.67 -21.51
C GLU A 490 0.44 -3.39 -20.23
N ARG A 491 0.66 -2.11 -19.90
CA ARG A 491 1.33 -1.68 -18.66
C ARG A 491 0.54 -2.12 -17.43
N PHE A 492 -0.77 -1.93 -17.44
CA PHE A 492 -1.63 -2.38 -16.34
C PHE A 492 -1.48 -3.89 -16.06
N TYR A 493 -1.36 -4.70 -17.11
CA TYR A 493 -1.14 -6.14 -16.95
C TYR A 493 0.23 -6.47 -16.36
N ARG A 494 1.29 -5.83 -16.86
CA ARG A 494 2.65 -6.02 -16.34
C ARG A 494 2.74 -5.65 -14.87
N ASP A 495 2.16 -4.51 -14.49
CA ASP A 495 2.12 -4.04 -13.11
C ASP A 495 1.29 -4.98 -12.22
N ALA A 496 0.08 -5.36 -12.66
CA ALA A 496 -0.79 -6.28 -11.93
C ALA A 496 -0.13 -7.64 -11.70
N ARG A 497 0.69 -8.12 -12.66
CA ARG A 497 1.42 -9.38 -12.52
C ARG A 497 2.38 -9.34 -11.33
N THR A 498 3.09 -8.22 -11.13
CA THR A 498 4.02 -8.04 -9.99
C THR A 498 3.30 -8.12 -8.65
N LEU A 499 2.10 -7.54 -8.53
CA LEU A 499 1.36 -7.47 -7.26
C LEU A 499 0.93 -8.85 -6.71
N THR A 500 0.81 -9.87 -7.56
CA THR A 500 0.54 -11.25 -7.10
C THR A 500 1.71 -11.91 -6.36
N ILE A 501 2.90 -11.29 -6.41
CA ILE A 501 4.15 -11.81 -5.83
C ILE A 501 4.60 -10.95 -4.64
N VAL A 502 4.65 -9.62 -4.83
CA VAL A 502 5.12 -8.67 -3.81
C VAL A 502 4.19 -8.66 -2.58
N GLY A 503 4.76 -8.40 -1.40
CA GLY A 503 4.03 -8.44 -0.11
C GLY A 503 3.71 -9.86 0.39
N GLY A 504 4.28 -10.87 -0.27
CA GLY A 504 4.01 -12.29 -0.07
C GLY A 504 3.26 -12.87 -1.28
N PRO A 505 3.68 -14.01 -1.85
CA PRO A 505 2.99 -14.61 -2.98
C PRO A 505 1.56 -15.01 -2.60
N ASN A 506 0.64 -15.02 -3.56
CA ASN A 506 -0.78 -15.34 -3.30
C ASN A 506 -0.98 -16.71 -2.62
N GLN A 507 -0.08 -17.68 -2.84
CA GLN A 507 -0.07 -18.98 -2.15
C GLN A 507 0.13 -18.83 -0.63
N LEU A 508 1.04 -17.95 -0.21
CA LEU A 508 1.27 -17.65 1.20
C LEU A 508 0.02 -17.03 1.84
N HIS A 509 -0.67 -16.15 1.13
CA HIS A 509 -1.90 -15.55 1.65
C HIS A 509 -3.04 -16.57 1.77
N ARG A 510 -3.15 -17.51 0.84
CA ARG A 510 -4.09 -18.64 0.99
C ARG A 510 -3.78 -19.46 2.23
N GLN A 511 -2.51 -19.76 2.49
CA GLN A 511 -2.12 -20.48 3.71
C GLN A 511 -2.49 -19.69 4.98
N ARG A 512 -2.16 -18.40 5.02
CA ARG A 512 -2.51 -17.52 6.16
C ARG A 512 -4.01 -17.43 6.45
N ILE A 513 -4.86 -17.59 5.43
CA ILE A 513 -6.31 -17.65 5.60
C ILE A 513 -6.69 -18.99 6.22
N VAL A 514 -6.14 -20.10 5.72
CA VAL A 514 -6.36 -21.44 6.27
C VAL A 514 -5.94 -21.51 7.74
N ASP A 515 -4.77 -20.97 8.10
CA ASP A 515 -4.23 -20.92 9.47
C ASP A 515 -5.11 -20.10 10.44
N ARG A 516 -6.10 -19.36 9.94
CA ARG A 516 -7.06 -18.60 10.75
C ARG A 516 -8.44 -19.24 10.80
N MET A 517 -8.71 -20.20 9.92
CA MET A 517 -9.97 -20.95 9.89
C MET A 517 -9.97 -22.13 10.86
N TYR A 518 -8.79 -22.68 11.13
CA TYR A 518 -8.53 -23.80 12.04
C TYR A 518 -7.52 -23.37 13.09
#